data_AF-A0A7X7RNI7-F1
#
_entry.id   AF-A0A7X7RNI7-F1
#
_cell.length_a   1.000
_cell.length_b   1.000
_cell.length_c   1.000
_cell.angle_alpha   90.00
_cell.angle_beta   90.00
_cell.angle_gamma   90.00
#
_symmetry.space_group_name_H-M   'P 1'
#
loop_
_entity.id
_entity.type
_entity.pdbx_description
1 polymer ?
#
loop_
_entity_poly.entity_id
_entity_poly.type
_entity_poly.pdbx_seq_one_letter_code
_entity_poly.pdbx_strand_id
1 'polypeptide(L)'
;MLAAALALAQEQNPAMSDAYWKLWNPEVQREIDRRIDQNRKADAALTLTGLPAGAEVKVEQISHAFIFGAHIFNFKQLGTAERNRKYEELYGTLFNSATIAFYWKKFELEPGKPRFEAEERDTAAYWDACKDPKNEIHWRRPAAEPAVAFCESKGIRLHGHPIIWGNRKWHHPEWLFETFCPADEKEKILKLGKEGLAKLTPAQIAELIPVYTREMKRLFEKRAVELAQRYQGRIHSWDVVNESATDFSRGLMVPGDAICKSHYGLMPGDYTWQAFQTVGPLFPKNVKLNINDYLNNEAYTRQVNDLRARGCRIDIMGTQMHLFNPQDCLKLADGQTISKPVNTPQQIWDTMDTLAKAGLPLHLSEITITSPNNDARGQQIQAVLTRNLYRTWFS
;
A
#
# COMPACT_ATOMS: atom_id res chain seq x y z
N MET A 1 -8.13 -29.48 -1.14
CA MET A 1 -7.28 -28.69 -2.06
C MET A 1 -6.21 -27.88 -1.34
N LEU A 2 -6.53 -27.06 -0.31
CA LEU A 2 -5.51 -26.27 0.41
C LEU A 2 -4.42 -27.12 1.08
N ALA A 3 -4.78 -28.22 1.75
CA ALA A 3 -3.83 -29.14 2.38
C ALA A 3 -2.89 -29.83 1.38
N ALA A 4 -3.38 -30.15 0.17
CA ALA A 4 -2.56 -30.70 -0.91
C ALA A 4 -1.60 -29.65 -1.49
N ALA A 5 -2.05 -28.40 -1.62
CA ALA A 5 -1.18 -27.29 -2.04
C ALA A 5 -0.10 -26.95 -0.97
N LEU A 6 -0.43 -27.06 0.32
CA LEU A 6 0.52 -26.87 1.42
C LEU A 6 1.55 -28.01 1.52
N ALA A 7 1.13 -29.25 1.26
CA ALA A 7 2.04 -30.41 1.18
C ALA A 7 2.96 -30.33 -0.06
N LEU A 8 2.46 -29.84 -1.20
CA LEU A 8 3.25 -29.61 -2.42
C LEU A 8 4.18 -28.40 -2.30
N ALA A 9 3.92 -27.45 -1.39
CA ALA A 9 4.79 -26.31 -1.13
C ALA A 9 5.95 -26.65 -0.14
N GLN A 10 6.02 -27.90 0.32
CA GLN A 10 7.16 -28.44 1.04
C GLN A 10 8.15 -29.07 0.06
N GLU A 11 9.42 -29.04 0.44
CA GLU A 11 10.65 -29.52 -0.22
C GLU A 11 10.49 -30.25 -1.58
N GLN A 12 11.28 -29.82 -2.58
CA GLN A 12 11.40 -30.48 -3.89
C GLN A 12 10.12 -30.43 -4.76
N ASN A 13 9.32 -29.37 -4.65
CA ASN A 13 8.25 -29.12 -5.63
C ASN A 13 8.86 -29.10 -7.06
N PRO A 14 8.38 -29.96 -7.98
CA PRO A 14 8.97 -30.10 -9.31
C PRO A 14 8.77 -28.86 -10.20
N ALA A 15 7.94 -27.90 -9.79
CA ALA A 15 7.78 -26.63 -10.48
C ALA A 15 8.98 -25.69 -10.28
N MET A 16 9.81 -25.92 -9.26
CA MET A 16 10.98 -25.10 -8.89
C MET A 16 12.28 -25.85 -9.20
N SER A 17 13.33 -25.14 -9.59
CA SER A 17 14.63 -25.74 -9.92
C SER A 17 15.44 -26.14 -8.68
N ASP A 18 16.43 -27.00 -8.87
CA ASP A 18 17.44 -27.30 -7.84
C ASP A 18 18.18 -26.04 -7.38
N ALA A 19 18.40 -25.06 -8.28
CA ALA A 19 19.04 -23.81 -7.93
C ALA A 19 18.18 -22.99 -6.97
N TYR A 20 16.85 -22.96 -7.15
CA TYR A 20 15.94 -22.37 -6.17
C TYR A 20 16.04 -23.07 -4.81
N TRP A 21 16.01 -24.40 -4.81
CA TRP A 21 16.08 -25.18 -3.57
C TRP A 21 17.44 -25.10 -2.87
N LYS A 22 18.54 -24.77 -3.56
CA LYS A 22 19.81 -24.43 -2.91
C LYS A 22 19.71 -23.14 -2.10
N LEU A 23 18.98 -22.14 -2.58
CA LEU A 23 18.75 -20.86 -1.90
C LEU A 23 17.71 -20.97 -0.77
N TRP A 24 16.70 -21.82 -0.94
CA TRP A 24 15.56 -22.01 -0.03
C TRP A 24 15.58 -23.37 0.66
N ASN A 25 16.78 -23.86 0.97
CA ASN A 25 17.06 -25.21 1.44
C ASN A 25 16.46 -25.51 2.85
N PRO A 26 16.49 -26.78 3.31
CA PRO A 26 15.91 -27.17 4.60
C PRO A 26 16.51 -26.44 5.82
N GLU A 27 17.78 -26.04 5.77
CA GLU A 27 18.41 -25.28 6.86
C GLU A 27 17.83 -23.86 6.96
N VAL A 28 17.67 -23.18 5.83
CA VAL A 28 16.97 -21.90 5.73
C VAL A 28 15.54 -22.00 6.26
N GLN A 29 14.81 -23.06 5.89
CA GLN A 29 13.44 -23.27 6.35
C GLN A 29 13.37 -23.42 7.87
N ARG A 30 14.31 -24.17 8.47
CA ARG A 30 14.43 -24.31 9.93
C ARG A 30 14.79 -23.00 10.62
N GLU A 31 15.64 -22.17 10.01
CA GLU A 31 15.97 -20.85 10.54
C GLU A 31 14.75 -19.92 10.53
N ILE A 32 13.96 -19.94 9.45
CA ILE A 32 12.68 -19.21 9.37
C ILE A 32 11.73 -19.69 10.47
N ASP A 33 11.58 -21.01 10.67
CA ASP A 33 10.74 -21.56 11.74
C ASP A 33 11.23 -21.13 13.13
N ARG A 34 12.54 -21.22 13.39
CA ARG A 34 13.16 -20.82 14.66
C ARG A 34 12.88 -19.34 14.96
N ARG A 35 13.01 -18.47 13.96
CA ARG A 35 12.71 -17.04 14.08
C ARG A 35 11.22 -16.77 14.33
N ILE A 36 10.32 -17.46 13.63
CA ILE A 36 8.88 -17.37 13.90
C ILE A 36 8.57 -17.81 15.34
N ASP A 37 9.13 -18.93 15.78
CA ASP A 37 8.93 -19.43 17.14
C ASP A 37 9.43 -18.43 18.19
N GLN A 38 10.58 -17.80 17.95
CA GLN A 38 11.17 -16.82 18.87
C GLN A 38 10.45 -15.46 18.88
N ASN A 39 10.00 -14.98 17.71
CA ASN A 39 9.51 -13.61 17.57
C ASN A 39 7.97 -13.50 17.54
N ARG A 40 7.26 -14.60 17.23
CA ARG A 40 5.81 -14.59 16.93
C ARG A 40 5.01 -15.58 17.74
N LYS A 41 5.65 -16.43 18.55
CA LYS A 41 4.98 -17.37 19.45
C LYS A 41 5.42 -17.11 20.90
N ALA A 42 4.60 -17.58 21.83
CA ALA A 42 4.88 -17.60 23.25
C ALA A 42 4.16 -18.78 23.87
N ASP A 43 4.73 -19.35 24.93
CA ASP A 43 4.08 -20.42 25.70
C ASP A 43 2.98 -19.83 26.59
N ALA A 44 1.84 -20.53 26.66
CA ALA A 44 0.73 -20.20 27.53
C ALA A 44 0.36 -21.41 28.39
N ALA A 45 0.32 -21.23 29.71
CA ALA A 45 -0.17 -22.24 30.65
C ALA A 45 -1.59 -21.88 31.11
N LEU A 46 -2.55 -22.78 30.87
CA LEU A 46 -3.95 -22.61 31.23
C LEU A 46 -4.31 -23.65 32.32
N THR A 47 -4.78 -23.18 33.47
CA THR A 47 -5.28 -24.07 34.54
C THR A 47 -6.81 -24.04 34.53
N LEU A 48 -7.43 -25.18 34.23
CA LEU A 48 -8.88 -25.34 34.24
C LEU A 48 -9.29 -26.02 35.55
N THR A 49 -10.03 -25.31 36.41
CA THR A 49 -10.47 -25.83 37.72
C THR A 49 -11.90 -26.36 37.65
N GLY A 50 -12.22 -27.36 38.48
CA GLY A 50 -13.57 -27.91 38.58
C GLY A 50 -14.00 -28.84 37.43
N LEU A 51 -13.09 -29.25 36.55
CA LEU A 51 -13.38 -30.25 35.52
C LEU A 51 -13.30 -31.67 36.11
N PRO A 52 -14.25 -32.57 35.77
CA PRO A 52 -14.18 -33.96 36.19
C PRO A 52 -12.99 -34.67 35.52
N ALA A 53 -12.47 -35.71 36.17
CA ALA A 53 -11.44 -36.57 35.58
C ALA A 53 -11.95 -37.17 34.26
N GLY A 54 -11.14 -37.10 33.20
CA GLY A 54 -11.50 -37.59 31.87
C GLY A 54 -12.31 -36.62 31.00
N ALA A 55 -12.53 -35.36 31.44
CA ALA A 55 -13.15 -34.35 30.61
C ALA A 55 -12.35 -34.08 29.32
N GLU A 56 -13.06 -34.03 28.19
CA GLU A 56 -12.47 -33.63 26.90
C GLU A 56 -12.36 -32.10 26.85
N VAL A 57 -11.17 -31.59 26.49
CA VAL A 57 -10.89 -30.17 26.35
C VAL A 57 -10.51 -29.86 24.92
N LYS A 58 -11.23 -28.94 24.28
CA LYS A 58 -10.90 -28.39 22.96
C LYS A 58 -10.40 -26.95 23.12
N VAL A 59 -9.23 -26.65 22.55
CA VAL A 59 -8.66 -25.30 22.46
C VAL A 59 -8.68 -24.88 21.00
N GLU A 60 -9.23 -23.71 20.70
CA GLU A 60 -9.33 -23.17 19.34
C GLU A 60 -8.94 -21.69 19.31
N GLN A 61 -8.08 -21.30 18.36
CA GLN A 61 -7.75 -19.91 18.13
C GLN A 61 -8.87 -19.24 17.33
N ILE A 62 -9.62 -18.35 17.98
CA ILE A 62 -10.76 -17.65 17.37
C ILE A 62 -10.38 -16.30 16.71
N SER A 63 -9.20 -15.75 17.04
CA SER A 63 -8.74 -14.46 16.50
C SER A 63 -7.22 -14.29 16.68
N HIS A 64 -6.67 -13.21 16.11
CA HIS A 64 -5.29 -12.78 16.30
C HIS A 64 -5.15 -11.27 16.15
N ALA A 65 -4.20 -10.67 16.87
CA ALA A 65 -3.89 -9.25 16.76
C ALA A 65 -3.08 -8.89 15.50
N PHE A 66 -2.49 -9.88 14.83
CA PHE A 66 -1.73 -9.64 13.59
C PHE A 66 -2.68 -9.12 12.49
N ILE A 67 -2.32 -8.01 11.86
CA ILE A 67 -3.15 -7.42 10.81
C ILE A 67 -2.83 -8.12 9.49
N PHE A 68 -3.79 -8.85 8.96
CA PHE A 68 -3.69 -9.54 7.68
C PHE A 68 -4.86 -9.09 6.80
N GLY A 69 -4.56 -8.42 5.70
CA GLY A 69 -5.56 -7.72 4.91
C GLY A 69 -5.28 -7.71 3.41
N ALA A 70 -6.25 -7.19 2.67
CA ALA A 70 -6.15 -6.95 1.24
C ALA A 70 -6.80 -5.60 0.89
N HIS A 71 -6.58 -5.13 -0.34
CA HIS A 71 -7.31 -3.96 -0.83
C HIS A 71 -8.77 -4.32 -1.14
N ILE A 72 -9.72 -3.43 -0.83
CA ILE A 72 -11.14 -3.60 -1.19
C ILE A 72 -11.52 -2.90 -2.52
N PHE A 73 -10.53 -2.72 -3.40
CA PHE A 73 -10.67 -1.90 -4.60
C PHE A 73 -11.70 -2.43 -5.61
N ASN A 74 -12.08 -3.70 -5.58
CA ASN A 74 -13.08 -4.26 -6.49
C ASN A 74 -14.47 -4.40 -5.87
N PHE A 75 -14.75 -3.70 -4.75
CA PHE A 75 -16.04 -3.75 -4.07
C PHE A 75 -17.20 -3.49 -5.04
N LYS A 76 -18.09 -4.48 -5.20
CA LYS A 76 -19.23 -4.50 -6.15
C LYS A 76 -18.88 -4.40 -7.64
N GLN A 77 -17.61 -4.55 -8.02
CA GLN A 77 -17.17 -4.37 -9.41
C GLN A 77 -16.85 -5.67 -10.16
N LEU A 78 -17.16 -6.86 -9.62
CA LEU A 78 -16.70 -8.13 -10.21
C LEU A 78 -17.61 -8.72 -11.31
N GLY A 79 -18.65 -8.00 -11.69
CA GLY A 79 -19.52 -8.28 -12.84
C GLY A 79 -20.54 -9.41 -12.63
N THR A 80 -20.55 -10.08 -11.47
CA THR A 80 -21.64 -10.96 -11.06
C THR A 80 -21.86 -10.91 -9.54
N ALA A 81 -23.12 -11.12 -9.12
CA ALA A 81 -23.47 -11.26 -7.70
C ALA A 81 -22.69 -12.39 -6.99
N GLU A 82 -22.40 -13.50 -7.68
CA GLU A 82 -21.62 -14.61 -7.11
C GLU A 82 -20.17 -14.20 -6.82
N ARG A 83 -19.51 -13.51 -7.76
CA ARG A 83 -18.11 -13.08 -7.58
C ARG A 83 -18.00 -12.02 -6.50
N ASN A 84 -18.92 -11.04 -6.49
CA ASN A 84 -18.97 -10.02 -5.45
C ASN A 84 -19.15 -10.65 -4.06
N ARG A 85 -20.06 -11.61 -3.92
CA ARG A 85 -20.27 -12.34 -2.66
C ARG A 85 -19.03 -13.09 -2.20
N LYS A 86 -18.41 -13.89 -3.08
CA LYS A 86 -17.15 -14.61 -2.77
C LYS A 86 -16.03 -13.67 -2.34
N TYR A 87 -15.93 -12.51 -2.97
CA TYR A 87 -14.95 -11.49 -2.63
C TYR A 87 -15.23 -10.83 -1.27
N GLU A 88 -16.48 -10.48 -1.00
CA GLU A 88 -16.93 -9.89 0.26
C GLU A 88 -16.80 -10.87 1.45
N GLU A 89 -17.05 -12.16 1.23
CA GLU A 89 -16.93 -13.21 2.25
C GLU A 89 -15.50 -13.38 2.79
N LEU A 90 -14.47 -12.97 2.04
CA LEU A 90 -13.07 -13.01 2.50
C LEU A 90 -12.81 -12.02 3.64
N TYR A 91 -13.58 -10.93 3.74
CA TYR A 91 -13.42 -9.91 4.76
C TYR A 91 -14.20 -10.28 6.02
N GLY A 92 -13.48 -10.37 7.15
CA GLY A 92 -13.99 -10.89 8.42
C GLY A 92 -13.77 -12.40 8.61
N THR A 93 -13.33 -13.12 7.57
CA THR A 93 -12.95 -14.53 7.65
C THR A 93 -11.44 -14.72 7.47
N LEU A 94 -10.93 -14.40 6.29
CA LEU A 94 -9.51 -14.45 5.96
C LEU A 94 -8.82 -13.13 6.30
N PHE A 95 -9.43 -12.00 5.91
CA PHE A 95 -8.86 -10.67 6.10
C PHE A 95 -9.51 -9.97 7.28
N ASN A 96 -8.70 -9.54 8.25
CA ASN A 96 -9.12 -8.69 9.36
C ASN A 96 -8.80 -7.20 9.13
N SER A 97 -8.41 -6.84 7.90
CA SER A 97 -8.18 -5.46 7.48
C SER A 97 -8.45 -5.26 5.99
N ALA A 98 -8.88 -4.05 5.64
CA ALA A 98 -9.11 -3.64 4.25
C ALA A 98 -8.42 -2.30 3.93
N THR A 99 -7.73 -2.24 2.79
CA THR A 99 -7.21 -0.99 2.22
C THR A 99 -8.25 -0.36 1.30
N ILE A 100 -8.66 0.87 1.60
CA ILE A 100 -9.71 1.65 0.93
C ILE A 100 -9.06 2.68 0.01
N ALA A 101 -9.56 2.76 -1.23
CA ALA A 101 -8.99 3.60 -2.29
C ALA A 101 -9.36 5.07 -2.14
N PHE A 102 -8.36 5.92 -1.90
CA PHE A 102 -8.44 7.38 -1.90
C PHE A 102 -7.53 8.01 -2.97
N TYR A 103 -7.29 7.32 -4.08
CA TYR A 103 -6.51 7.87 -5.19
C TYR A 103 -7.20 9.09 -5.81
N TRP A 104 -6.62 10.28 -5.63
CA TRP A 104 -7.33 11.55 -5.74
C TRP A 104 -7.99 11.76 -7.11
N LYS A 105 -7.28 11.45 -8.20
CA LYS A 105 -7.74 11.58 -9.60
C LYS A 105 -9.05 10.87 -9.89
N LYS A 106 -9.30 9.71 -9.29
CA LYS A 106 -10.53 8.92 -9.50
C LYS A 106 -11.52 9.05 -8.36
N PHE A 107 -11.05 9.58 -7.24
CA PHE A 107 -11.85 9.91 -6.08
C PHE A 107 -12.58 11.25 -6.27
N GLU A 108 -11.96 12.25 -6.89
CA GLU A 108 -12.54 13.58 -7.14
C GLU A 108 -12.35 13.90 -8.62
N LEU A 109 -13.35 13.52 -9.43
CA LEU A 109 -13.30 13.68 -10.88
C LEU A 109 -13.48 15.15 -11.31
N GLU A 110 -14.17 15.93 -10.49
CA GLU A 110 -14.42 17.36 -10.67
C GLU A 110 -14.05 18.11 -9.38
N PRO A 111 -13.55 19.35 -9.48
CA PRO A 111 -13.18 20.14 -8.30
C PRO A 111 -14.33 20.27 -7.30
N GLY A 112 -14.09 19.92 -6.05
CA GLY A 112 -15.07 20.01 -4.96
C GLY A 112 -16.11 18.90 -4.94
N LYS A 113 -16.00 17.87 -5.80
CA LYS A 113 -16.96 16.75 -5.87
C LYS A 113 -16.28 15.39 -5.60
N PRO A 114 -15.80 15.16 -4.36
CA PRO A 114 -15.27 13.86 -3.97
C PRO A 114 -16.38 12.79 -3.94
N ARG A 115 -16.06 11.61 -4.46
CA ARG A 115 -16.92 10.42 -4.54
C ARG A 115 -16.95 9.67 -3.22
N PHE A 116 -17.46 10.36 -2.18
CA PHE A 116 -17.73 9.75 -0.89
C PHE A 116 -18.91 8.78 -1.00
N GLU A 117 -20.04 9.26 -1.50
CA GLU A 117 -21.26 8.47 -1.68
C GLU A 117 -21.25 7.75 -3.03
N ALA A 118 -21.97 6.64 -3.11
CA ALA A 118 -22.18 5.92 -4.36
C ALA A 118 -23.15 6.67 -5.29
N GLU A 119 -22.84 6.63 -6.58
CA GLU A 119 -23.76 6.98 -7.66
C GLU A 119 -24.22 5.71 -8.41
N GLU A 120 -25.10 5.83 -9.41
CA GLU A 120 -25.55 4.69 -10.22
C GLU A 120 -24.38 3.88 -10.81
N ARG A 121 -23.33 4.56 -11.27
CA ARG A 121 -22.10 3.96 -11.79
C ARG A 121 -21.26 3.18 -10.76
N ASP A 122 -21.55 3.34 -9.47
CA ASP A 122 -20.91 2.58 -8.39
C ASP A 122 -21.68 1.31 -8.00
N THR A 123 -22.88 1.12 -8.57
CA THR A 123 -23.73 -0.03 -8.24
C THR A 123 -23.20 -1.32 -8.87
N ALA A 124 -23.53 -2.46 -8.24
CA ALA A 124 -23.24 -3.76 -8.83
C ALA A 124 -23.94 -3.94 -10.18
N ALA A 125 -25.17 -3.42 -10.34
CA ALA A 125 -25.92 -3.50 -11.60
C ALA A 125 -25.18 -2.86 -12.77
N TYR A 126 -24.55 -1.69 -12.56
CA TYR A 126 -23.71 -1.06 -13.57
C TYR A 126 -22.52 -1.94 -13.97
N TRP A 127 -21.81 -2.49 -12.98
CA TRP A 127 -20.64 -3.35 -13.23
C TRP A 127 -21.00 -4.71 -13.83
N ASP A 128 -22.14 -5.27 -13.48
CA ASP A 128 -22.67 -6.52 -14.04
C ASP A 128 -23.02 -6.35 -15.53
N ALA A 129 -23.43 -5.14 -15.94
CA ALA A 129 -23.68 -4.79 -17.33
C ALA A 129 -22.42 -4.35 -18.10
N CYS A 130 -21.32 -4.04 -17.40
CA CYS A 130 -20.11 -3.50 -18.01
C CYS A 130 -19.32 -4.58 -18.75
N LYS A 131 -19.15 -4.41 -20.07
CA LYS A 131 -18.43 -5.37 -20.93
C LYS A 131 -16.92 -5.24 -20.87
N ASP A 132 -16.41 -4.05 -20.57
CA ASP A 132 -14.97 -3.76 -20.56
C ASP A 132 -14.56 -2.97 -19.30
N PRO A 133 -14.67 -3.59 -18.12
CA PRO A 133 -14.53 -2.89 -16.85
C PRO A 133 -13.18 -2.19 -16.69
N LYS A 134 -12.10 -2.74 -17.25
CA LYS A 134 -10.74 -2.17 -17.13
C LYS A 134 -10.58 -0.78 -17.73
N ASN A 135 -11.45 -0.40 -18.68
CA ASN A 135 -11.41 0.87 -19.36
C ASN A 135 -12.41 1.89 -18.80
N GLU A 136 -13.21 1.48 -17.80
CA GLU A 136 -14.06 2.41 -17.07
C GLU A 136 -13.26 3.35 -16.17
N ILE A 137 -13.74 4.59 -16.05
CA ILE A 137 -12.99 5.69 -15.43
C ILE A 137 -12.59 5.40 -13.98
N HIS A 138 -13.44 4.71 -13.23
CA HIS A 138 -13.31 4.40 -11.80
C HIS A 138 -13.18 2.90 -11.54
N TRP A 139 -12.71 2.14 -12.52
CA TRP A 139 -12.33 0.74 -12.30
C TRP A 139 -11.33 0.64 -11.15
N ARG A 140 -11.63 -0.28 -10.22
CA ARG A 140 -10.89 -0.47 -8.97
C ARG A 140 -10.89 0.74 -8.03
N ARG A 141 -11.87 1.66 -8.17
CA ARG A 141 -11.98 2.91 -7.39
C ARG A 141 -13.43 3.14 -6.95
N PRO A 142 -13.99 2.25 -6.10
CA PRO A 142 -15.35 2.38 -5.60
C PRO A 142 -15.49 3.69 -4.80
N ALA A 143 -16.71 4.22 -4.73
CA ALA A 143 -17.04 5.27 -3.78
C ALA A 143 -16.67 4.85 -2.34
N ALA A 144 -16.21 5.80 -1.53
CA ALA A 144 -15.54 5.50 -0.27
C ALA A 144 -16.50 5.02 0.83
N GLU A 145 -17.63 5.69 1.06
CA GLU A 145 -18.55 5.36 2.17
C GLU A 145 -19.16 3.96 2.06
N PRO A 146 -19.61 3.46 0.89
CA PRO A 146 -20.07 2.07 0.80
C PRO A 146 -19.01 1.04 1.20
N ALA A 147 -17.74 1.28 0.84
CA ALA A 147 -16.65 0.40 1.23
C ALA A 147 -16.33 0.52 2.73
N VAL A 148 -16.35 1.74 3.29
CA VAL A 148 -16.19 2.00 4.73
C VAL A 148 -17.28 1.30 5.53
N ALA A 149 -18.55 1.52 5.19
CA ALA A 149 -19.71 0.93 5.87
C ALA A 149 -19.68 -0.61 5.81
N PHE A 150 -19.29 -1.18 4.67
CA PHE A 150 -19.08 -2.62 4.55
C PHE A 150 -17.99 -3.11 5.52
N CYS A 151 -16.83 -2.45 5.54
CA CYS A 151 -15.74 -2.84 6.44
C CYS A 151 -16.13 -2.68 7.92
N GLU A 152 -16.86 -1.62 8.27
CA GLU A 152 -17.44 -1.41 9.60
C GLU A 152 -18.40 -2.55 9.97
N SER A 153 -19.28 -2.97 9.04
CA SER A 153 -20.20 -4.10 9.26
C SER A 153 -19.50 -5.45 9.48
N LYS A 154 -18.27 -5.59 8.97
CA LYS A 154 -17.42 -6.77 9.17
C LYS A 154 -16.58 -6.70 10.44
N GLY A 155 -16.54 -5.55 11.13
CA GLY A 155 -15.73 -5.35 12.32
C GLY A 155 -14.22 -5.47 12.07
N ILE A 156 -13.76 -5.17 10.86
CA ILE A 156 -12.34 -5.27 10.47
C ILE A 156 -11.63 -3.92 10.58
N ARG A 157 -10.30 -3.92 10.51
CA ARG A 157 -9.51 -2.68 10.47
C ARG A 157 -9.65 -1.98 9.10
N LEU A 158 -9.94 -0.68 9.12
CA LEU A 158 -9.96 0.16 7.91
C LEU A 158 -8.63 0.89 7.74
N HIS A 159 -8.06 0.83 6.54
CA HIS A 159 -6.85 1.57 6.17
C HIS A 159 -7.09 2.42 4.92
N GLY A 160 -6.93 3.74 5.01
CA GLY A 160 -7.09 4.65 3.87
C GLY A 160 -5.78 4.83 3.09
N HIS A 161 -5.85 4.72 1.76
CA HIS A 161 -4.68 4.82 0.89
C HIS A 161 -4.95 5.57 -0.43
N PRO A 162 -4.19 6.63 -0.78
CA PRO A 162 -3.40 7.50 0.10
C PRO A 162 -4.00 8.90 0.20
N ILE A 163 -3.51 9.72 1.13
CA ILE A 163 -3.89 11.15 1.21
C ILE A 163 -3.14 11.93 0.13
N ILE A 164 -1.81 11.91 0.15
CA ILE A 164 -0.92 12.62 -0.78
C ILE A 164 -0.02 11.64 -1.55
N TRP A 165 0.04 11.80 -2.87
CA TRP A 165 0.94 11.04 -3.75
C TRP A 165 1.23 11.85 -5.02
N GLY A 166 2.48 11.87 -5.49
CA GLY A 166 2.86 12.66 -6.67
C GLY A 166 2.39 12.08 -8.01
N ASN A 167 2.01 10.80 -8.07
CA ASN A 167 1.80 10.08 -9.32
C ASN A 167 0.69 10.67 -10.20
N ARG A 168 1.05 11.10 -11.42
CA ARG A 168 0.13 11.72 -12.40
C ARG A 168 -0.87 10.76 -13.02
N LYS A 169 -0.52 9.47 -13.10
CA LYS A 169 -1.37 8.47 -13.74
C LYS A 169 -2.56 8.14 -12.84
N TRP A 170 -2.31 8.01 -11.53
CA TRP A 170 -3.29 7.44 -10.61
C TRP A 170 -3.79 8.40 -9.53
N HIS A 171 -2.96 9.34 -9.07
CA HIS A 171 -3.33 10.23 -7.97
C HIS A 171 -3.68 11.63 -8.41
N HIS A 172 -2.91 12.28 -9.26
CA HIS A 172 -3.08 13.71 -9.51
C HIS A 172 -4.21 13.99 -10.51
N PRO A 173 -5.33 14.66 -10.13
CA PRO A 173 -6.36 15.06 -11.09
C PRO A 173 -5.83 16.03 -12.15
N GLU A 174 -6.35 15.90 -13.38
CA GLU A 174 -6.08 16.83 -14.49
C GLU A 174 -6.62 18.23 -14.21
N TRP A 175 -7.82 18.32 -13.62
CA TRP A 175 -8.49 19.58 -13.35
C TRP A 175 -7.69 20.52 -12.44
N LEU A 176 -6.75 20.01 -11.64
CA LEU A 176 -5.86 20.84 -10.81
C LEU A 176 -5.11 21.84 -11.68
N PHE A 177 -4.46 21.36 -12.73
CA PHE A 177 -3.73 22.21 -13.67
C PHE A 177 -4.68 22.94 -14.62
N GLU A 178 -5.71 22.24 -15.12
CA GLU A 178 -6.58 22.81 -16.15
C GLU A 178 -7.43 23.96 -15.62
N THR A 179 -7.92 23.86 -14.38
CA THR A 179 -8.83 24.83 -13.77
C THR A 179 -8.09 25.90 -12.96
N PHE A 180 -7.06 25.51 -12.20
CA PHE A 180 -6.44 26.42 -11.22
C PHE A 180 -5.10 27.02 -11.66
N CYS A 181 -4.57 26.65 -12.83
CA CYS A 181 -3.44 27.36 -13.43
C CYS A 181 -3.98 28.46 -14.38
N PRO A 182 -3.72 29.75 -14.12
CA PRO A 182 -4.11 30.84 -15.01
C PRO A 182 -3.58 30.66 -16.43
N ALA A 183 -4.27 31.24 -17.41
CA ALA A 183 -3.95 31.05 -18.82
C ALA A 183 -2.50 31.47 -19.17
N ASP A 184 -2.01 32.57 -18.60
CA ASP A 184 -0.66 33.07 -18.84
C ASP A 184 0.42 32.17 -18.20
N GLU A 185 0.19 31.68 -16.98
CA GLU A 185 1.08 30.72 -16.31
C GLU A 185 1.10 29.37 -17.02
N LYS A 186 -0.06 28.92 -17.50
CA LYS A 186 -0.22 27.71 -18.31
C LYS A 186 0.56 27.82 -19.61
N GLU A 187 0.46 28.94 -20.32
CA GLU A 187 1.23 29.17 -21.54
C GLU A 187 2.74 29.11 -21.29
N LYS A 188 3.23 29.75 -20.21
CA LYS A 188 4.65 29.71 -19.82
C LYS A 188 5.14 28.28 -19.58
N ILE A 189 4.39 27.49 -18.81
CA ILE A 189 4.70 26.07 -18.53
C ILE A 189 4.72 25.25 -19.81
N LEU A 190 3.68 25.38 -20.65
CA LEU A 190 3.53 24.58 -21.87
C LEU A 190 4.63 24.92 -22.88
N LYS A 191 4.99 26.20 -23.01
CA LYS A 191 6.08 26.66 -23.89
C LYS A 191 7.44 26.14 -23.45
N LEU A 192 7.73 26.10 -22.14
CA LEU A 192 8.97 25.52 -21.61
C LEU A 192 9.01 24.00 -21.79
N GLY A 193 7.87 23.35 -21.64
CA GLY A 193 7.78 21.90 -21.60
C GLY A 193 8.65 21.28 -20.49
N LYS A 194 8.83 19.96 -20.56
CA LYS A 194 9.60 19.21 -19.55
C LYS A 194 11.07 19.64 -19.50
N GLU A 195 11.69 19.86 -20.66
CA GLU A 195 13.11 20.19 -20.76
C GLU A 195 13.42 21.60 -20.28
N GLY A 196 12.56 22.58 -20.60
CA GLY A 196 12.70 23.94 -20.12
C GLY A 196 12.55 24.02 -18.60
N LEU A 197 11.53 23.36 -18.04
CA LEU A 197 11.31 23.31 -16.60
C LEU A 197 12.47 22.62 -15.85
N ALA A 198 13.11 21.61 -16.45
CA ALA A 198 14.24 20.94 -15.83
C ALA A 198 15.43 21.88 -15.57
N LYS A 199 15.62 22.91 -16.41
CA LYS A 199 16.69 23.91 -16.34
C LYS A 199 16.46 24.99 -15.27
N LEU A 200 15.22 25.15 -14.80
CA LEU A 200 14.88 26.14 -13.78
C LEU A 200 15.06 25.58 -12.36
N THR A 201 15.44 26.45 -11.43
CA THR A 201 15.39 26.13 -10.00
C THR A 201 13.94 26.12 -9.50
N PRO A 202 13.63 25.46 -8.38
CA PRO A 202 12.30 25.52 -7.77
C PRO A 202 11.81 26.96 -7.52
N ALA A 203 12.70 27.85 -7.04
CA ALA A 203 12.39 29.26 -6.83
C ALA A 203 12.02 29.99 -8.13
N GLN A 204 12.80 29.78 -9.21
CA GLN A 204 12.49 30.36 -10.51
C GLN A 204 11.15 29.85 -11.07
N ILE A 205 10.81 28.57 -10.83
CA ILE A 205 9.50 28.03 -11.21
C ILE A 205 8.41 28.71 -10.38
N ALA A 206 8.58 28.85 -9.07
CA ALA A 206 7.61 29.50 -8.21
C ALA A 206 7.36 30.98 -8.61
N GLU A 207 8.40 31.70 -9.06
CA GLU A 207 8.29 33.06 -9.60
C GLU A 207 7.60 33.09 -10.97
N LEU A 208 7.79 32.05 -11.79
CA LEU A 208 7.17 31.94 -13.12
C LEU A 208 5.66 31.67 -13.03
N ILE A 209 5.25 30.84 -12.06
CA ILE A 209 3.88 30.36 -11.86
C ILE A 209 3.37 30.57 -10.41
N PRO A 210 3.38 31.82 -9.91
CA PRO A 210 3.12 32.11 -8.50
C PRO A 210 1.67 31.80 -8.08
N VAL A 211 0.69 31.98 -8.97
CA VAL A 211 -0.72 31.67 -8.67
C VAL A 211 -0.91 30.17 -8.59
N TYR A 212 -0.48 29.42 -9.60
CA TYR A 212 -0.64 27.97 -9.62
C TYR A 212 0.12 27.28 -8.48
N THR A 213 1.30 27.80 -8.12
CA THR A 213 2.07 27.33 -6.94
C THR A 213 1.24 27.44 -5.66
N ARG A 214 0.56 28.58 -5.43
CA ARG A 214 -0.30 28.78 -4.26
C ARG A 214 -1.55 27.89 -4.31
N GLU A 215 -2.20 27.78 -5.46
CA GLU A 215 -3.39 26.94 -5.63
C GLU A 215 -3.10 25.46 -5.42
N MET A 216 -1.96 24.97 -5.92
CA MET A 216 -1.51 23.60 -5.70
C MET A 216 -1.33 23.32 -4.20
N LYS A 217 -0.61 24.19 -3.47
CA LYS A 217 -0.47 24.06 -2.01
C LYS A 217 -1.84 24.06 -1.31
N ARG A 218 -2.70 25.03 -1.62
CA ARG A 218 -4.04 25.19 -1.04
C ARG A 218 -4.90 23.94 -1.24
N LEU A 219 -4.89 23.34 -2.44
CA LEU A 219 -5.74 22.19 -2.78
C LEU A 219 -5.23 20.89 -2.16
N PHE A 220 -3.91 20.71 -2.06
CA PHE A 220 -3.32 19.58 -1.33
C PHE A 220 -3.66 19.64 0.17
N GLU A 221 -3.55 20.84 0.78
CA GLU A 221 -3.93 21.06 2.18
C GLU A 221 -5.44 20.85 2.40
N LYS A 222 -6.28 21.43 1.54
CA LYS A 222 -7.74 21.25 1.57
C LYS A 222 -8.11 19.77 1.59
N ARG A 223 -7.56 18.98 0.67
CA ARG A 223 -7.79 17.54 0.60
C ARG A 223 -7.44 16.83 1.91
N ALA A 224 -6.25 17.12 2.45
CA ALA A 224 -5.77 16.49 3.67
C ALA A 224 -6.68 16.82 4.86
N VAL A 225 -7.11 18.08 4.98
CA VAL A 225 -8.06 18.55 6.00
C VAL A 225 -9.42 17.88 5.85
N GLU A 226 -10.00 17.84 4.64
CA GLU A 226 -11.32 17.25 4.39
C GLU A 226 -11.38 15.77 4.75
N LEU A 227 -10.37 14.99 4.37
CA LEU A 227 -10.30 13.58 4.73
C LEU A 227 -10.14 13.38 6.25
N ALA A 228 -9.28 14.18 6.89
CA ALA A 228 -9.08 14.10 8.34
C ALA A 228 -10.34 14.47 9.13
N GLN A 229 -11.01 15.55 8.74
CA GLN A 229 -12.24 16.02 9.39
C GLN A 229 -13.42 15.09 9.15
N ARG A 230 -13.56 14.50 7.96
CA ARG A 230 -14.67 13.60 7.65
C ARG A 230 -14.54 12.28 8.38
N TYR A 231 -13.36 11.65 8.31
CA TYR A 231 -13.21 10.29 8.83
C TYR A 231 -12.81 10.25 10.29
N GLN A 232 -12.08 11.25 10.80
CA GLN A 232 -11.62 11.28 12.19
C GLN A 232 -11.09 9.91 12.62
N GLY A 233 -11.72 9.26 13.61
CA GLY A 233 -11.38 7.92 14.10
C GLY A 233 -11.99 6.74 13.35
N ARG A 234 -12.91 6.95 12.38
CA ARG A 234 -13.61 5.88 11.64
C ARG A 234 -12.65 5.04 10.79
N ILE A 235 -11.65 5.66 10.18
CA ILE A 235 -10.59 4.96 9.46
C ILE A 235 -9.36 4.91 10.37
N HIS A 236 -8.99 3.69 10.77
CA HIS A 236 -8.03 3.45 11.86
C HIS A 236 -6.58 3.75 11.48
N SER A 237 -6.24 3.81 10.19
CA SER A 237 -4.91 4.21 9.75
C SER A 237 -4.86 4.74 8.33
N TRP A 238 -3.89 5.59 8.02
CA TRP A 238 -3.76 6.24 6.71
C TRP A 238 -2.34 6.22 6.18
N ASP A 239 -2.17 5.90 4.90
CA ASP A 239 -0.97 6.30 4.17
C ASP A 239 -1.10 7.79 3.84
N VAL A 240 -0.46 8.62 4.67
CA VAL A 240 -0.49 10.08 4.53
C VAL A 240 0.27 10.51 3.27
N VAL A 241 1.43 9.89 3.06
CA VAL A 241 2.31 10.12 1.90
C VAL A 241 2.67 8.78 1.28
N ASN A 242 2.53 8.67 -0.04
CA ASN A 242 2.92 7.51 -0.81
C ASN A 242 4.08 7.83 -1.77
N GLU A 243 5.06 6.93 -1.87
CA GLU A 243 6.14 6.88 -2.87
C GLU A 243 7.01 8.15 -3.00
N SER A 244 7.37 8.76 -1.87
CA SER A 244 8.18 9.98 -1.82
C SER A 244 9.68 9.76 -1.69
N ALA A 245 10.14 8.54 -1.37
CA ALA A 245 11.54 8.28 -1.03
C ALA A 245 12.49 8.50 -2.22
N THR A 246 12.01 8.33 -3.45
CA THR A 246 12.80 8.66 -4.64
C THR A 246 13.05 10.17 -4.72
N ASP A 247 12.07 11.01 -4.41
CA ASP A 247 12.27 12.46 -4.34
C ASP A 247 13.23 12.84 -3.21
N PHE A 248 13.13 12.18 -2.06
CA PHE A 248 14.00 12.43 -0.91
C PHE A 248 15.45 12.09 -1.24
N SER A 249 15.68 10.90 -1.79
CA SER A 249 17.02 10.40 -2.15
C SER A 249 17.72 11.26 -3.19
N ARG A 250 16.97 12.00 -4.00
CA ARG A 250 17.47 12.96 -4.99
C ARG A 250 17.61 14.38 -4.47
N GLY A 251 17.30 14.63 -3.20
CA GLY A 251 17.36 15.96 -2.58
C GLY A 251 16.33 16.95 -3.14
N LEU A 252 15.19 16.46 -3.63
CA LEU A 252 14.17 17.30 -4.28
C LEU A 252 13.17 17.91 -3.30
N MET A 253 13.11 17.40 -2.07
CA MET A 253 12.30 17.94 -0.98
C MET A 253 13.14 18.86 -0.11
N VAL A 254 13.15 20.14 -0.48
CA VAL A 254 13.92 21.18 0.20
C VAL A 254 12.99 21.94 1.16
N PRO A 255 13.29 21.96 2.47
CA PRO A 255 12.50 22.73 3.44
C PRO A 255 12.44 24.22 3.06
N GLY A 256 11.22 24.78 3.04
CA GLY A 256 10.98 26.18 2.72
C GLY A 256 10.76 26.50 1.25
N ASP A 257 11.10 25.58 0.33
CA ASP A 257 10.77 25.76 -1.09
C ASP A 257 9.26 25.72 -1.30
N ALA A 258 8.78 26.54 -2.25
CA ALA A 258 7.36 26.56 -2.63
C ALA A 258 7.01 25.42 -3.60
N ILE A 259 7.99 24.90 -4.34
CA ILE A 259 7.83 23.87 -5.38
C ILE A 259 8.84 22.74 -5.16
N CYS A 260 8.39 21.50 -5.35
CA CYS A 260 9.26 20.34 -5.46
C CYS A 260 9.17 19.82 -6.90
N LYS A 261 10.33 19.68 -7.54
CA LYS A 261 10.44 19.09 -8.88
C LYS A 261 10.44 17.57 -8.78
N SER A 262 9.38 16.99 -8.23
CA SER A 262 9.26 15.54 -8.00
C SER A 262 9.52 14.77 -9.30
N HIS A 263 9.99 13.52 -9.19
CA HIS A 263 10.09 12.62 -10.34
C HIS A 263 8.74 12.36 -11.01
N TYR A 264 7.63 12.66 -10.32
CA TYR A 264 6.28 12.64 -10.87
C TYR A 264 5.80 13.99 -11.46
N GLY A 265 6.58 15.07 -11.39
CA GLY A 265 6.21 16.42 -11.86
C GLY A 265 6.09 17.43 -10.71
N LEU A 266 5.64 18.65 -10.99
CA LEU A 266 5.60 19.74 -9.99
C LEU A 266 4.66 19.42 -8.82
N MET A 267 5.20 19.40 -7.60
CA MET A 267 4.46 19.23 -6.35
C MET A 267 4.63 20.49 -5.49
N PRO A 268 3.80 20.72 -4.46
CA PRO A 268 4.17 21.63 -3.39
C PRO A 268 5.57 21.28 -2.85
N GLY A 269 6.37 22.27 -2.47
CA GLY A 269 7.78 22.06 -2.08
C GLY A 269 8.01 20.95 -1.07
N ASP A 270 7.81 21.23 0.20
CA ASP A 270 7.96 20.20 1.24
C ASP A 270 6.66 19.43 1.47
N TYR A 271 6.09 18.86 0.39
CA TYR A 271 4.76 18.25 0.42
C TYR A 271 4.62 17.12 1.45
N THR A 272 5.72 16.43 1.78
CA THR A 272 5.68 15.31 2.73
C THR A 272 5.56 15.80 4.16
N TRP A 273 6.42 16.74 4.56
CA TRP A 273 6.33 17.40 5.85
C TRP A 273 4.99 18.14 5.99
N GLN A 274 4.57 18.89 4.97
CA GLN A 274 3.31 19.63 4.98
C GLN A 274 2.11 18.69 5.16
N ALA A 275 2.08 17.54 4.49
CA ALA A 275 1.00 16.58 4.62
C ALA A 275 0.88 16.05 6.07
N PHE A 276 1.99 15.60 6.65
CA PHE A 276 2.01 15.09 8.03
C PHE A 276 1.68 16.16 9.06
N GLN A 277 2.18 17.39 8.90
CA GLN A 277 1.87 18.50 9.80
C GLN A 277 0.42 18.96 9.70
N THR A 278 -0.18 18.85 8.50
CA THR A 278 -1.59 19.19 8.30
C THR A 278 -2.49 18.18 9.01
N VAL A 279 -2.24 16.87 8.82
CA VAL A 279 -3.16 15.84 9.34
C VAL A 279 -2.84 15.39 10.76
N GLY A 280 -1.58 15.52 11.21
CA GLY A 280 -1.08 15.13 12.53
C GLY A 280 -1.92 15.63 13.72
N PRO A 281 -2.29 16.93 13.78
CA PRO A 281 -3.14 17.46 14.84
C PRO A 281 -4.64 17.22 14.61
N LEU A 282 -5.07 16.94 13.37
CA LEU A 282 -6.49 16.77 13.03
C LEU A 282 -6.99 15.35 13.30
N PHE A 283 -6.17 14.34 13.03
CA PHE A 283 -6.53 12.96 13.33
C PHE A 283 -6.41 12.65 14.83
N PRO A 284 -7.40 11.95 15.41
CA PRO A 284 -7.30 11.40 16.77
C PRO A 284 -6.03 10.56 16.99
N LYS A 285 -5.58 10.48 18.25
CA LYS A 285 -4.35 9.76 18.62
C LYS A 285 -4.40 8.24 18.39
N ASN A 286 -5.60 7.65 18.35
CA ASN A 286 -5.77 6.24 18.05
C ASN A 286 -5.65 5.91 16.54
N VAL A 287 -5.78 6.89 15.65
CA VAL A 287 -5.58 6.71 14.19
C VAL A 287 -4.11 6.67 13.87
N LYS A 288 -3.60 5.61 13.23
CA LYS A 288 -2.18 5.49 12.88
C LYS A 288 -1.85 6.22 11.58
N LEU A 289 -0.80 7.04 11.61
CA LEU A 289 -0.32 7.77 10.43
C LEU A 289 0.89 7.06 9.84
N ASN A 290 0.78 6.65 8.59
CA ASN A 290 1.79 5.90 7.87
C ASN A 290 2.42 6.76 6.78
N ILE A 291 3.68 6.48 6.49
CA ILE A 291 4.33 6.79 5.21
C ILE A 291 4.54 5.46 4.48
N ASN A 292 4.35 5.39 3.17
CA ASN A 292 4.39 4.13 2.41
C ASN A 292 5.23 4.26 1.13
N ASP A 293 6.09 3.29 0.83
CA ASP A 293 6.97 3.36 -0.35
C ASP A 293 7.38 1.97 -0.89
N TYR A 294 7.83 1.92 -2.14
CA TYR A 294 8.46 0.75 -2.76
C TYR A 294 9.99 0.77 -2.66
N LEU A 295 10.60 1.93 -2.40
CA LEU A 295 12.04 2.11 -2.29
C LEU A 295 12.51 1.67 -0.89
N ASN A 296 12.49 0.35 -0.67
CA ASN A 296 12.80 -0.30 0.60
C ASN A 296 14.31 -0.28 0.92
N ASN A 297 14.90 0.89 1.13
CA ASN A 297 16.33 1.07 1.37
C ASN A 297 16.63 2.16 2.40
N GLU A 298 17.92 2.40 2.64
CA GLU A 298 18.38 3.35 3.67
C GLU A 298 17.93 4.79 3.41
N ALA A 299 17.77 5.22 2.15
CA ALA A 299 17.30 6.56 1.85
C ALA A 299 15.86 6.78 2.34
N TYR A 300 15.02 5.74 2.26
CA TYR A 300 13.68 5.79 2.80
C TYR A 300 13.68 5.86 4.33
N THR A 301 14.51 5.05 5.00
CA THR A 301 14.71 5.15 6.47
C THR A 301 15.15 6.56 6.88
N ARG A 302 16.10 7.17 6.14
CA ARG A 302 16.56 8.54 6.40
C ARG A 302 15.44 9.57 6.21
N GLN A 303 14.58 9.40 5.22
CA GLN A 303 13.41 10.26 5.04
C GLN A 303 12.48 10.22 6.25
N VAL A 304 12.15 9.02 6.73
CA VAL A 304 11.27 8.84 7.89
C VAL A 304 11.86 9.49 9.13
N ASN A 305 13.16 9.30 9.37
CA ASN A 305 13.87 9.89 10.49
C ASN A 305 13.95 11.43 10.39
N ASP A 306 14.20 11.99 9.20
CA ASP A 306 14.16 13.44 8.95
C ASP A 306 12.79 14.03 9.29
N LEU A 307 11.71 13.46 8.75
CA LEU A 307 10.35 13.94 9.01
C LEU A 307 10.00 13.89 10.50
N ARG A 308 10.36 12.80 11.20
CA ARG A 308 10.15 12.66 12.65
C ARG A 308 10.96 13.68 13.45
N ALA A 309 12.23 13.89 13.10
CA ALA A 309 13.08 14.91 13.73
C ALA A 309 12.50 16.32 13.55
N ARG A 310 11.79 16.55 12.44
CA ARG A 310 11.08 17.79 12.11
C ARG A 310 9.64 17.85 12.65
N GLY A 311 9.29 16.98 13.61
CA GLY A 311 8.04 17.01 14.36
C GLY A 311 6.87 16.26 13.71
N CYS A 312 7.06 15.57 12.59
CA CYS A 312 5.98 14.82 11.95
C CYS A 312 5.60 13.59 12.78
N ARG A 313 4.30 13.44 13.03
CA ARG A 313 3.73 12.22 13.60
C ARG A 313 3.70 11.11 12.55
N ILE A 314 4.61 10.15 12.67
CA ILE A 314 4.64 8.93 11.87
C ILE A 314 4.62 7.75 12.83
N ASP A 315 3.57 6.94 12.76
CA ASP A 315 3.34 5.81 13.64
C ASP A 315 3.80 4.48 13.03
N ILE A 316 3.80 4.36 11.70
CA ILE A 316 4.10 3.11 10.96
C ILE A 316 4.87 3.45 9.67
N MET A 317 5.86 2.62 9.34
CA MET A 317 6.56 2.65 8.06
C MET A 317 6.04 1.55 7.14
N GLY A 318 5.36 1.94 6.07
CA GLY A 318 4.78 1.07 5.06
C GLY A 318 5.83 0.68 4.01
N THR A 319 5.87 -0.60 3.67
CA THR A 319 6.77 -1.15 2.65
C THR A 319 5.96 -1.94 1.64
N GLN A 320 5.95 -1.45 0.40
CA GLN A 320 5.32 -2.13 -0.71
C GLN A 320 6.23 -3.26 -1.19
N MET A 321 5.62 -4.33 -1.71
CA MET A 321 6.36 -5.41 -2.36
C MET A 321 5.60 -5.96 -3.56
N HIS A 322 6.08 -5.64 -4.76
CA HIS A 322 5.43 -6.05 -5.99
C HIS A 322 6.33 -6.93 -6.87
N LEU A 323 5.84 -8.13 -7.16
CA LEU A 323 6.28 -9.00 -8.25
C LEU A 323 5.20 -9.00 -9.35
N PHE A 324 4.99 -7.83 -9.96
CA PHE A 324 3.99 -7.68 -11.03
C PHE A 324 4.35 -8.44 -12.30
N ASN A 325 5.64 -8.50 -12.64
CA ASN A 325 6.14 -9.13 -13.85
C ASN A 325 6.16 -10.66 -13.68
N PRO A 326 5.34 -11.43 -14.43
CA PRO A 326 5.33 -12.89 -14.31
C PRO A 326 6.68 -13.54 -14.62
N GLN A 327 7.51 -12.91 -15.45
CA GLN A 327 8.85 -13.40 -15.78
C GLN A 327 9.81 -13.32 -14.58
N ASP A 328 9.62 -12.39 -13.66
CA ASP A 328 10.43 -12.32 -12.45
C ASP A 328 10.13 -13.52 -11.54
N CYS A 329 8.87 -13.97 -11.47
CA CYS A 329 8.50 -15.19 -10.74
C CYS A 329 9.07 -16.46 -11.38
N LEU A 330 9.15 -16.53 -12.72
CA LEU A 330 9.84 -17.64 -13.41
C LEU A 330 11.34 -17.66 -13.11
N LYS A 331 11.99 -16.50 -13.20
CA LYS A 331 13.42 -16.37 -12.86
C LYS A 331 13.69 -16.81 -11.42
N LEU A 332 12.87 -16.36 -10.48
CA LEU A 332 12.96 -16.79 -9.09
C LEU A 332 12.78 -18.31 -8.99
N ALA A 333 11.78 -18.90 -9.66
CA ALA A 333 11.58 -20.36 -9.66
C ALA A 333 12.76 -21.15 -10.22
N ASP A 334 13.51 -20.55 -11.15
CA ASP A 334 14.74 -21.12 -11.71
C ASP A 334 15.98 -20.86 -10.83
N GLY A 335 15.84 -20.18 -9.69
CA GLY A 335 16.95 -19.83 -8.79
C GLY A 335 17.79 -18.64 -9.27
N GLN A 336 17.27 -17.85 -10.21
CA GLN A 336 17.92 -16.67 -10.76
C GLN A 336 17.57 -15.40 -9.98
N THR A 337 18.38 -14.36 -10.17
CA THR A 337 18.19 -13.06 -9.52
C THR A 337 17.33 -12.11 -10.36
N ILE A 338 16.47 -11.36 -9.68
CA ILE A 338 15.72 -10.21 -10.19
C ILE A 338 16.19 -8.94 -9.49
N SER A 339 15.70 -7.78 -9.96
CA SER A 339 16.11 -6.46 -9.41
C SER A 339 15.55 -6.14 -8.02
N LYS A 340 14.63 -6.96 -7.51
CA LYS A 340 14.01 -6.80 -6.18
C LYS A 340 14.77 -7.62 -5.13
N PRO A 341 14.88 -7.16 -3.87
CA PRO A 341 15.66 -7.83 -2.81
C PRO A 341 14.89 -9.00 -2.18
N VAL A 342 14.39 -9.91 -3.01
CA VAL A 342 13.62 -11.10 -2.58
C VAL A 342 14.19 -12.39 -3.17
N ASN A 343 15.41 -12.34 -3.70
CA ASN A 343 16.05 -13.49 -4.34
C ASN A 343 16.43 -14.56 -3.32
N THR A 344 16.81 -14.13 -2.12
CA THR A 344 17.20 -14.99 -1.02
C THR A 344 16.55 -14.53 0.29
N PRO A 345 16.39 -15.42 1.28
CA PRO A 345 15.94 -15.04 2.61
C PRO A 345 16.82 -13.95 3.25
N GLN A 346 18.14 -14.03 3.06
CA GLN A 346 19.07 -13.04 3.61
C GLN A 346 18.79 -11.63 3.08
N GLN A 347 18.54 -11.46 1.77
CA GLN A 347 18.19 -10.15 1.22
C GLN A 347 16.89 -9.58 1.81
N ILE A 348 15.93 -10.45 2.15
CA ILE A 348 14.69 -10.04 2.80
C ILE A 348 14.97 -9.57 4.22
N TRP A 349 15.74 -10.33 5.01
CA TRP A 349 16.14 -9.91 6.35
C TRP A 349 16.96 -8.62 6.34
N ASP A 350 17.94 -8.49 5.43
CA ASP A 350 18.74 -7.27 5.29
C ASP A 350 17.87 -6.03 4.97
N THR A 351 16.83 -6.23 4.16
CA THR A 351 15.83 -5.20 3.87
C THR A 351 15.07 -4.83 5.14
N MET A 352 14.56 -5.82 5.88
CA MET A 352 13.83 -5.57 7.13
C MET A 352 14.71 -4.89 8.18
N ASP A 353 15.98 -5.30 8.32
CA ASP A 353 16.95 -4.69 9.22
C ASP A 353 17.24 -3.24 8.83
N THR A 354 17.31 -2.95 7.52
CA THR A 354 17.48 -1.57 7.02
C THR A 354 16.29 -0.68 7.35
N LEU A 355 15.07 -1.19 7.21
CA LEU A 355 13.85 -0.44 7.54
C LEU A 355 13.65 -0.30 9.06
N ALA A 356 14.01 -1.33 9.84
CA ALA A 356 13.92 -1.34 11.29
C ALA A 356 14.76 -0.23 11.96
N LYS A 357 15.80 0.29 11.29
CA LYS A 357 16.57 1.46 11.73
C LYS A 357 15.73 2.73 11.93
N ALA A 358 14.52 2.80 11.39
CA ALA A 358 13.58 3.89 11.67
C ALA A 358 12.94 3.77 13.06
N GLY A 359 13.05 2.61 13.72
CA GLY A 359 12.46 2.36 15.04
C GLY A 359 10.93 2.41 15.05
N LEU A 360 10.29 2.13 13.91
CA LEU A 360 8.83 2.10 13.76
C LEU A 360 8.36 0.67 13.43
N PRO A 361 7.13 0.30 13.80
CA PRO A 361 6.47 -0.87 13.25
C PRO A 361 6.45 -0.82 11.71
N LEU A 362 6.69 -1.96 11.08
CA LEU A 362 6.63 -2.13 9.63
C LEU A 362 5.27 -2.67 9.21
N HIS A 363 4.74 -2.14 8.10
CA HIS A 363 3.53 -2.64 7.45
C HIS A 363 3.85 -3.05 6.02
N LEU A 364 3.86 -4.36 5.75
CA LEU A 364 3.95 -4.89 4.38
C LEU A 364 2.62 -4.66 3.67
N SER A 365 2.51 -3.54 2.98
CA SER A 365 1.24 -2.90 2.65
C SER A 365 0.60 -3.42 1.36
N GLU A 366 1.42 -3.75 0.37
CA GLU A 366 0.95 -4.00 -1.01
C GLU A 366 1.60 -5.23 -1.65
N ILE A 367 1.64 -6.36 -0.91
CA ILE A 367 2.23 -7.60 -1.42
C ILE A 367 1.50 -8.05 -2.70
N THR A 368 2.25 -8.20 -3.79
CA THR A 368 1.78 -8.83 -5.03
C THR A 368 2.77 -9.90 -5.47
N ILE A 369 2.29 -11.11 -5.70
CA ILE A 369 3.05 -12.22 -6.26
C ILE A 369 2.25 -12.75 -7.44
N THR A 370 2.60 -12.37 -8.66
CA THR A 370 1.87 -12.80 -9.86
C THR A 370 2.25 -14.24 -10.23
N SER A 371 1.28 -15.04 -10.65
CA SER A 371 1.58 -16.35 -11.25
C SER A 371 2.24 -16.17 -12.62
N PRO A 372 3.34 -16.89 -12.95
CA PRO A 372 3.95 -16.89 -14.27
C PRO A 372 2.97 -17.02 -15.45
N ASN A 373 1.96 -17.87 -15.27
CA ASN A 373 0.87 -18.14 -16.18
C ASN A 373 -0.32 -18.72 -15.37
N ASN A 374 -1.48 -18.92 -15.98
CA ASN A 374 -2.64 -19.50 -15.28
C ASN A 374 -2.78 -21.02 -15.48
N ASP A 375 -1.66 -21.74 -15.62
CA ASP A 375 -1.65 -23.20 -15.66
C ASP A 375 -1.25 -23.79 -14.30
N ALA A 376 -1.28 -25.13 -14.20
CA ALA A 376 -0.95 -25.82 -12.96
C ALA A 376 0.48 -25.54 -12.48
N ARG A 377 1.47 -25.43 -13.37
CA ARG A 377 2.86 -25.15 -13.01
C ARG A 377 3.00 -23.73 -12.49
N GLY A 378 2.41 -22.74 -13.17
CA GLY A 378 2.44 -21.35 -12.71
C GLY A 378 1.81 -21.19 -11.33
N GLN A 379 0.66 -21.82 -11.09
CA GLN A 379 -0.01 -21.80 -9.79
C GLN A 379 0.86 -22.42 -8.69
N GLN A 380 1.59 -23.51 -8.99
CA GLN A 380 2.54 -24.11 -8.05
C GLN A 380 3.73 -23.18 -7.75
N ILE A 381 4.31 -22.53 -8.78
CA ILE A 381 5.37 -21.53 -8.59
C ILE A 381 4.88 -20.40 -7.67
N GLN A 382 3.70 -19.84 -7.96
CA GLN A 382 3.11 -18.80 -7.14
C GLN A 382 2.90 -19.26 -5.70
N ALA A 383 2.42 -20.48 -5.48
CA ALA A 383 2.19 -21.05 -4.15
C ALA A 383 3.49 -21.19 -3.36
N VAL A 384 4.56 -21.72 -3.96
CA VAL A 384 5.87 -21.87 -3.30
C VAL A 384 6.45 -20.49 -2.96
N LEU A 385 6.46 -19.56 -3.91
CA LEU A 385 6.94 -18.18 -3.67
C LEU A 385 6.13 -17.50 -2.57
N THR A 386 4.80 -17.62 -2.60
CA THR A 386 3.92 -17.07 -1.57
C THR A 386 4.26 -17.64 -0.20
N ARG A 387 4.34 -18.97 -0.05
CA ARG A 387 4.67 -19.61 1.23
C ARG A 387 6.02 -19.12 1.77
N ASN A 388 7.05 -19.15 0.93
CA ASN A 388 8.41 -18.84 1.37
C ASN A 388 8.58 -17.36 1.71
N LEU A 389 8.09 -16.46 0.85
CA LEU A 389 8.20 -15.02 1.09
C LEU A 389 7.40 -14.59 2.33
N TYR A 390 6.14 -15.03 2.47
CA TYR A 390 5.33 -14.69 3.65
C TYR A 390 5.94 -15.18 4.95
N ARG A 391 6.49 -16.40 4.98
CA ARG A 391 7.13 -16.93 6.18
C ARG A 391 8.40 -16.18 6.53
N THR A 392 9.24 -15.81 5.56
CA THR A 392 10.45 -15.00 5.82
C THR A 392 10.11 -13.59 6.28
N TRP A 393 9.05 -12.97 5.75
CA TRP A 393 8.58 -11.68 6.23
C TRP A 393 7.98 -11.74 7.63
N PHE A 394 7.33 -12.86 7.96
CA PHE A 394 6.71 -13.06 9.27
C PHE A 394 7.72 -13.43 10.35
N SER A 395 8.82 -14.10 10.00
CA SER A 395 9.92 -14.50 10.91
C SER A 395 10.66 -13.30 11.46
#